data_AF-I4B2C1-F1
#
_entry.id   AF-I4B2C1-F1
#
_cell.length_a   1.000
_cell.length_b   1.000
_cell.length_c   1.000
_cell.angle_alpha   90.00
_cell.angle_beta   90.00
_cell.angle_gamma   90.00
#
_symmetry.space_group_name_H-M   'P 1'
#
loop_
_entity.id
_entity.type
_entity.pdbx_description
1 polymer ?
#
loop_
_entity_poly.entity_id
_entity_poly.type
_entity_poly.pdbx_seq_one_letter_code
_entity_poly.pdbx_strand_id
1 'polypeptide(L)'
;MATIEMTFALSAPARRALAHLPSVRSLEFIADRFFDKVQNERYRNFAVEPVYYTSPHGHRLARSGVQRPRGEKLQGTRATLTIKTLRGMKRLQQRGLSLTWQLEEILYFAFTQGFLPALRETPSPHP
;
A
#
# COMPACT_ATOMS: atom_id res chain seq x y z
N MET A 1 3.36 -2.95 23.31
CA MET A 1 3.52 -2.09 22.12
C MET A 1 2.15 -1.63 21.71
N ALA A 2 1.91 -0.32 21.59
CA ALA A 2 0.56 0.20 21.33
C ALA A 2 0.23 0.12 19.83
N THR A 3 -0.98 -0.34 19.54
CA THR A 3 -1.53 -0.48 18.19
C THR A 3 -2.80 0.36 18.03
N ILE A 4 -3.16 0.63 16.79
CA ILE A 4 -4.38 1.34 16.39
C ILE A 4 -5.00 0.63 15.20
N GLU A 5 -6.32 0.49 15.20
CA GLU A 5 -7.07 -0.03 14.06
C GLU A 5 -7.56 1.13 13.20
N MET A 6 -7.35 1.03 11.89
CA MET A 6 -7.78 2.04 10.92
C MET A 6 -8.36 1.38 9.67
N THR A 7 -9.33 2.04 9.05
CA THR A 7 -9.92 1.58 7.79
C THR A 7 -9.22 2.23 6.60
N PHE A 8 -8.79 1.42 5.65
CA PHE A 8 -8.16 1.84 4.39
C PHE A 8 -8.97 1.35 3.19
N ALA A 9 -9.12 2.20 2.17
CA ALA A 9 -9.76 1.82 0.91
C ALA A 9 -8.71 1.15 -0.01
N LEU A 10 -8.61 -0.18 0.04
CA LEU A 10 -7.52 -0.93 -0.59
C LEU A 10 -7.96 -1.63 -1.89
N SER A 11 -7.03 -1.71 -2.84
CA SER A 11 -7.13 -2.56 -4.03
C SER A 11 -7.20 -4.05 -3.68
N ALA A 12 -7.76 -4.89 -4.55
CA ALA A 12 -7.82 -6.34 -4.33
C ALA A 12 -6.45 -6.98 -4.03
N PRO A 13 -5.35 -6.68 -4.76
CA PRO A 13 -4.03 -7.23 -4.43
C PRO A 13 -3.50 -6.72 -3.08
N ALA A 14 -3.71 -5.45 -2.73
CA ALA A 14 -3.29 -4.92 -1.44
C ALA A 14 -4.04 -5.59 -0.27
N ARG A 15 -5.34 -5.87 -0.43
CA ARG A 15 -6.10 -6.61 0.58
C ARG A 15 -5.58 -8.03 0.78
N ARG A 16 -5.29 -8.74 -0.31
CA ARG A 16 -4.69 -10.07 -0.24
C ARG A 16 -3.33 -10.02 0.45
N ALA A 17 -2.46 -9.10 0.03
CA ALA A 17 -1.15 -8.88 0.64
C ALA A 17 -1.26 -8.62 2.16
N LEU A 18 -2.17 -7.72 2.57
CA LEU A 18 -2.41 -7.42 3.97
C LEU A 18 -2.90 -8.65 4.76
N ALA A 19 -3.81 -9.43 4.18
CA ALA A 19 -4.34 -10.66 4.79
C ALA A 19 -3.30 -11.78 4.93
N HIS A 20 -2.25 -11.78 4.10
CA HIS A 20 -1.15 -12.74 4.18
C HIS A 20 -0.07 -12.36 5.21
N LEU A 21 -0.14 -11.16 5.81
CA LEU A 21 0.81 -10.80 6.86
C LEU A 21 0.51 -11.61 8.14
N PRO A 22 1.49 -12.34 8.69
CA PRO A 22 1.25 -13.21 9.84
C PRO A 22 1.02 -12.43 11.13
N SER A 23 1.43 -11.15 11.19
CA SER A 23 1.22 -10.30 12.35
C SER A 23 1.41 -8.82 12.03
N VAL A 24 0.91 -7.97 12.94
CA VAL A 24 1.15 -6.51 12.91
C VAL A 24 2.65 -6.16 12.94
N ARG A 25 3.48 -6.98 13.60
CA ARG A 25 4.94 -6.80 13.61
C ARG A 25 5.57 -6.96 12.23
N SER A 26 4.98 -7.81 11.39
CA SER A 26 5.47 -8.01 10.01
C SER A 26 5.24 -6.74 9.20
N LEU A 27 4.07 -6.13 9.35
CA LEU A 27 3.77 -4.85 8.71
C LEU A 27 4.70 -3.74 9.19
N GLU A 28 4.98 -3.68 10.49
CA GLU A 28 5.94 -2.70 11.04
C GLU A 28 7.35 -2.90 10.49
N PHE A 29 7.85 -4.13 10.46
CA PHE A 29 9.16 -4.46 9.89
C PHE A 29 9.26 -4.02 8.42
N ILE A 30 8.24 -4.33 7.61
CA ILE A 30 8.19 -3.94 6.20
C ILE A 30 8.14 -2.42 6.08
N ALA A 31 7.33 -1.75 6.90
CA ALA A 31 7.17 -0.30 6.87
C ALA A 31 8.47 0.43 7.24
N ASP A 32 9.22 -0.06 8.24
CA ASP A 32 10.53 0.49 8.59
C ASP A 32 11.49 0.42 7.40
N ARG A 33 11.61 -0.74 6.74
CA ARG A 33 12.44 -0.92 5.54
C ARG A 33 11.99 -0.05 4.38
N PHE A 34 10.68 0.10 4.21
CA PHE A 34 10.11 1.01 3.22
C PHE A 34 10.54 2.45 3.53
N PHE A 35 10.35 2.94 4.76
CA PHE A 35 10.73 4.30 5.14
C PHE A 35 12.24 4.56 5.03
N ASP A 36 13.08 3.59 5.38
CA ASP A 36 14.53 3.69 5.19
C ASP A 36 14.87 3.84 3.69
N LYS A 37 14.22 3.06 2.83
CA LYS A 37 14.41 3.16 1.39
C LYS A 37 13.96 4.52 0.85
N VAL A 38 12.78 5.00 1.27
CA VAL A 38 12.23 6.32 0.91
C VAL A 38 13.16 7.46 1.35
N GLN A 39 13.81 7.34 2.51
CA GLN A 39 14.71 8.38 3.01
C GLN A 39 16.04 8.42 2.28
N ASN A 40 16.59 7.26 1.92
CA ASN A 40 17.91 7.14 1.27
C ASN A 40 17.86 7.38 -0.24
N GLU A 41 16.75 7.05 -0.90
CA GLU A 41 16.49 7.46 -2.28
C GLU A 41 16.10 8.95 -2.26
N ARG A 42 17.08 9.85 -2.42
CA ARG A 42 16.89 11.30 -2.59
C ARG A 42 15.59 11.56 -3.36
N TYR A 43 14.67 12.31 -2.73
CA TYR A 43 13.31 12.75 -3.11
C TYR A 43 13.02 13.20 -4.58
N ARG A 44 13.87 12.92 -5.59
CA ARG A 44 13.61 13.23 -6.99
C ARG A 44 12.66 12.27 -7.70
N ASN A 45 12.56 11.01 -7.26
CA ASN A 45 11.65 10.02 -7.89
C ASN A 45 10.53 9.55 -6.94
N PHE A 46 10.48 10.08 -5.71
CA PHE A 46 9.37 9.88 -4.78
C PHE A 46 8.22 10.87 -4.97
N ALA A 47 8.32 11.76 -5.97
CA ALA A 47 7.21 11.87 -6.90
C ALA A 47 7.19 10.57 -7.70
N VAL A 48 6.74 9.48 -7.09
CA VAL A 48 5.55 8.87 -7.65
C VAL A 48 4.64 9.99 -8.14
N GLU A 49 4.82 10.41 -9.39
CA GLU A 49 3.68 10.77 -10.20
C GLU A 49 2.76 9.57 -10.00
N PRO A 50 1.69 9.70 -9.19
CA PRO A 50 0.89 8.55 -8.87
C PRO A 50 0.37 8.09 -10.21
N VAL A 51 1.01 7.05 -10.71
CA VAL A 51 0.69 6.39 -11.96
C VAL A 51 -0.77 6.01 -11.93
N TYR A 52 -1.34 5.91 -10.73
CA TYR A 52 -2.75 5.82 -10.49
C TYR A 52 -3.22 6.85 -9.45
N TYR A 53 -4.26 7.63 -9.73
CA TYR A 53 -4.92 8.51 -8.75
C TYR A 53 -6.28 7.95 -8.34
N THR A 54 -6.69 8.22 -7.09
CA THR A 54 -8.05 7.90 -6.63
C THR A 54 -8.99 9.04 -7.02
N SER A 55 -9.96 8.75 -7.87
CA SER A 55 -11.04 9.71 -8.19
C SER A 55 -11.87 10.05 -6.94
N PRO A 56 -12.60 11.18 -6.93
CA PRO A 56 -13.53 11.51 -5.85
C PRO A 56 -14.57 10.41 -5.54
N HIS A 57 -14.84 9.53 -6.52
CA HIS A 57 -15.77 8.41 -6.39
C HIS A 57 -15.11 7.10 -5.90
N GLY A 58 -13.83 7.14 -5.52
CA GLY A 58 -13.12 5.98 -4.95
C GLY A 58 -12.56 4.99 -5.97
N HIS A 59 -12.57 5.31 -7.27
CA HIS A 59 -11.91 4.50 -8.30
C HIS A 59 -10.43 4.83 -8.41
N ARG A 60 -9.59 3.82 -8.60
CA ARG A 60 -8.17 4.01 -8.92
C ARG A 60 -7.97 4.06 -10.44
N LEU A 61 -7.44 5.19 -10.94
CA LEU A 61 -7.33 5.50 -12.37
C LEU A 61 -5.89 5.70 -12.78
N ALA A 62 -5.46 5.02 -13.85
CA ALA A 62 -4.14 5.19 -14.43
C ALA A 62 -3.96 6.60 -15.03
N ARG A 63 -2.83 7.25 -14.78
CA ARG A 63 -2.28 8.31 -15.62
C ARG A 63 -1.86 7.69 -16.96
N SER A 64 -1.94 8.46 -18.04
CA SER A 64 -1.71 7.94 -19.39
C SER A 64 -0.35 7.26 -19.50
N GLY A 65 -0.34 5.98 -19.89
CA GLY A 65 0.89 5.21 -20.14
C GLY A 65 1.06 3.94 -19.30
N VAL A 66 0.17 3.60 -18.35
CA VAL A 66 0.42 2.45 -17.46
C VAL A 66 -0.71 1.40 -17.44
N GLN A 67 -0.27 0.14 -17.48
CA GLN A 67 -1.02 -1.11 -17.48
C GLN A 67 -1.62 -1.47 -16.10
N ARG A 68 -2.65 -0.75 -15.61
CA ARG A 68 -3.68 -1.40 -14.76
C ARG A 68 -5.04 -1.28 -15.43
N PRO A 69 -5.92 -2.26 -15.24
CA PRO A 69 -7.30 -2.14 -15.69
C PRO A 69 -7.96 -0.92 -15.06
N ARG A 70 -8.47 -0.01 -15.89
CA ARG A 70 -9.23 1.17 -15.46
C ARG A 70 -10.41 0.72 -14.61
N GLY A 71 -10.63 1.36 -13.46
CA GLY A 71 -11.87 1.20 -12.67
C GLY A 71 -11.82 0.18 -11.54
N GLU A 72 -10.64 -0.25 -11.07
CA GLU A 72 -10.56 -1.09 -9.87
C GLU A 72 -11.23 -0.39 -8.67
N LYS A 73 -12.27 -1.03 -8.12
CA LYS A 73 -13.02 -0.52 -6.96
C LYS A 73 -12.22 -0.77 -5.70
N LEU A 74 -11.93 0.30 -4.96
CA LEU A 74 -11.33 0.20 -3.63
C LEU A 74 -12.36 -0.33 -2.64
N GLN A 75 -11.94 -1.23 -1.75
CA GLN A 75 -12.79 -1.75 -0.69
C GLN A 75 -12.24 -1.41 0.69
N GLY A 76 -13.12 -0.94 1.58
CA GLY A 76 -12.78 -0.63 2.96
C GLY A 76 -12.27 -1.87 3.68
N THR A 77 -11.05 -1.81 4.17
CA THR A 77 -10.35 -2.90 4.83
C THR A 77 -9.74 -2.37 6.12
N ARG A 78 -10.03 -3.03 7.24
CA ARG A 78 -9.44 -2.70 8.53
C ARG A 78 -8.01 -3.23 8.57
N ALA A 79 -7.09 -2.39 9.00
CA ALA A 79 -5.71 -2.76 9.25
C ALA A 79 -5.29 -2.28 10.63
N THR A 80 -4.60 -3.15 11.36
CA THR A 80 -4.01 -2.82 12.65
C THR A 80 -2.57 -2.37 12.44
N LEU A 81 -2.27 -1.14 12.83
CA LEU A 81 -0.96 -0.52 12.72
C LEU A 81 -0.33 -0.34 14.09
N THR A 82 1.00 -0.34 14.17
CA THR A 82 1.70 0.12 15.36
C THR A 82 1.69 1.66 15.37
N ILE A 83 1.71 2.27 16.55
CA ILE A 83 1.82 3.74 16.64
C ILE A 83 3.08 4.25 15.91
N LYS A 84 4.16 3.48 15.91
CA LYS A 84 5.40 3.80 15.19
C LYS A 84 5.16 3.86 13.68
N THR A 85 4.55 2.82 13.09
CA THR A 85 4.21 2.80 11.67
C THR A 85 3.30 3.98 11.31
N LEU A 86 2.26 4.24 12.10
CA LEU A 86 1.37 5.37 11.85
C LEU A 86 2.11 6.72 11.89
N ARG A 87 3.02 6.93 12.84
CA ARG A 87 3.85 8.16 12.89
C ARG A 87 4.70 8.32 11.63
N GLY A 88 5.33 7.24 11.15
CA GLY A 88 6.04 7.24 9.87
C GLY A 88 5.13 7.65 8.72
N MET A 89 3.93 7.06 8.67
CA MET A 89 2.98 7.38 7.61
C MET A 89 2.47 8.83 7.67
N LYS A 90 2.24 9.36 8.87
CA LYS A 90 1.81 10.75 9.08
C LYS A 90 2.84 11.76 8.62
N ARG A 91 4.14 11.48 8.77
CA ARG A 91 5.22 12.33 8.26
C ARG A 91 5.19 12.44 6.74
N LEU A 92 4.93 11.33 6.04
CA LEU A 92 4.76 11.35 4.59
C LEU A 92 3.43 12.00 4.18
N GLN A 93 2.37 11.88 5.00
CA GLN A 93 1.10 12.55 4.75
C GLN A 93 1.23 14.07 4.73
N GLN A 94 2.03 14.64 5.64
CA GLN A 94 2.34 16.07 5.63
C GLN A 94 3.06 16.52 4.35
N ARG A 95 3.66 15.58 3.60
CA ARG A 95 4.32 15.83 2.30
C ARG A 95 3.40 15.57 1.10
N GLY A 96 2.09 15.41 1.33
CA GLY A 96 1.07 15.25 0.29
C GLY A 96 0.66 13.80 0.01
N LEU A 97 1.15 12.85 0.81
CA LEU A 97 0.97 11.43 0.54
C LEU A 97 -0.19 10.80 1.30
N SER A 98 -1.24 10.36 0.62
CA SER A 98 -2.40 9.79 1.32
C SER A 98 -2.06 8.48 2.04
N LEU A 99 -2.62 8.28 3.25
CA LEU A 99 -2.29 7.12 4.09
C LEU A 99 -2.66 5.78 3.43
N THR A 100 -3.76 5.75 2.69
CA THR A 100 -4.17 4.57 1.92
C THR A 100 -3.16 4.21 0.87
N TRP A 101 -2.63 5.20 0.15
CA TRP A 101 -1.63 4.96 -0.86
C TRP A 101 -0.32 4.47 -0.23
N GLN A 102 0.09 5.08 0.88
CA GLN A 102 1.25 4.62 1.64
C GLN A 102 1.14 3.15 2.07
N LEU A 103 -0.03 2.70 2.56
CA LEU A 103 -0.20 1.30 2.93
C LEU A 103 -0.08 0.37 1.73
N GLU A 104 -0.64 0.76 0.58
CA GLU A 104 -0.49 -0.03 -0.65
C GLU A 104 0.95 -0.08 -1.15
N GLU A 105 1.69 1.03 -1.09
CA GLU A 105 3.10 1.07 -1.47
C GLU A 105 3.97 0.24 -0.52
N ILE A 106 3.69 0.25 0.78
CA ILE A 106 4.37 -0.61 1.77
C ILE A 106 4.15 -2.09 1.43
N LEU A 107 2.92 -2.48 1.12
CA LEU A 107 2.57 -3.87 0.77
C LEU A 107 3.17 -4.28 -0.58
N TYR A 108 3.15 -3.39 -1.56
CA TYR A 108 3.78 -3.62 -2.86
C TYR A 108 5.29 -3.73 -2.73
N PHE A 109 5.92 -2.84 -1.97
CA PHE A 109 7.34 -2.93 -1.62
C PHE A 109 7.66 -4.29 -1.02
N ALA A 110 6.88 -4.76 -0.05
CA ALA A 110 7.07 -6.09 0.53
C ALA A 110 7.00 -7.22 -0.50
N PHE A 111 6.05 -7.16 -1.44
CA PHE A 111 5.98 -8.12 -2.53
C PHE A 111 7.24 -8.07 -3.41
N THR A 112 7.68 -6.87 -3.84
CA THR A 112 8.87 -6.72 -4.70
C THR A 112 10.17 -7.16 -4.03
N GLN A 113 10.26 -7.06 -2.71
CA GLN A 113 11.43 -7.49 -1.93
C GLN A 113 11.35 -8.96 -1.49
N GLY A 114 10.28 -9.69 -1.84
CA GLY A 114 10.09 -11.09 -1.47
C GLY A 114 9.70 -11.32 0.00
N PHE A 115 9.25 -10.28 0.71
CA PHE A 115 8.74 -10.39 2.08
C PHE A 115 7.31 -10.94 2.14
N LEU A 116 6.59 -10.88 1.03
CA LEU A 116 5.28 -11.53 0.85
C LEU A 116 5.42 -12.64 -0.20
N PRO A 117 4.75 -13.79 -0.02
CA PRO A 117 4.72 -14.81 -1.06
C PRO A 117 4.15 -14.22 -2.35
N ALA A 118 4.62 -14.71 -3.50
CA ALA A 118 4.04 -14.32 -4.77
C ALA A 118 2.52 -14.57 -4.69
N LEU A 119 1.73 -13.51 -4.74
CA LEU A 119 0.27 -13.57 -4.82
C LEU A 119 -0.06 -14.35 -6.10
N ARG A 120 -0.12 -15.67 -6.01
CA ARG A 120 -0.59 -16.52 -7.10
C ARG A 120 -1.98 -16.00 -7.41
N GLU A 121 -2.13 -15.43 -8.60
CA GLU A 121 -3.46 -15.19 -9.15
C GLU A 121 -4.17 -16.53 -9.08
N THR A 122 -5.17 -16.65 -8.22
CA THR A 122 -6.11 -17.77 -8.32
C THR A 122 -6.62 -17.71 -9.75
N PRO A 123 -6.41 -18.74 -10.58
CA PRO A 123 -6.97 -18.75 -11.91
C PRO A 123 -8.48 -18.54 -11.74
N SER A 124 -9.00 -17.49 -12.36
CA SER A 124 -10.46 -17.33 -12.48
C SER A 124 -11.00 -18.62 -13.06
N PRO A 125 -12.01 -19.26 -12.43
CA PRO A 125 -12.75 -20.30 -13.10
C PRO A 125 -13.56 -19.58 -14.18
N HIS A 126 -13.01 -19.47 -15.38
CA HIS A 126 -13.82 -19.14 -16.53
C HIS A 126 -14.69 -20.37 -16.86
N PRO A 127 -16.01 -20.18 -17.05
CA PRO A 127 -16.92 -21.23 -17.47
C PRO A 127 -16.62 -21.73 -18.89
#